data_AF-A0A7D4U8S5-F1
#
_entry.id   AF-A0A7D4U8S5-F1
#
_cell.length_a   1.000
_cell.length_b   1.000
_cell.length_c   1.000
_cell.angle_alpha   90.00
_cell.angle_beta   90.00
_cell.angle_gamma   90.00
#
_symmetry.space_group_name_H-M   'P 1'
#
loop_
_entity.id
_entity.type
_entity.pdbx_description
1 polymer ?
#
loop_
_entity_poly.entity_id
_entity_poly.type
_entity_poly.pdbx_seq_one_letter_code
_entity_poly.pdbx_strand_id
1 'polypeptide(L)'
;MKLLTWLKKQNEFIPLIAAILLFLYSPTLLHLYDPTAAAYDVGVLQLDILAIIRFCSFMVIVWMTLKVNWLPIRQYFELHFTNDFKHNTTPWQRLKISLSVYFALLFTLALLSRVI
;
A
#
# COMPACT_ATOMS: atom_id res chain seq x y z
N MET A 1 15.75 -23.23 -1.42
CA MET A 1 16.23 -21.87 -1.08
C MET A 1 16.21 -20.85 -2.23
N LYS A 2 15.99 -21.23 -3.50
CA LYS A 2 15.88 -20.27 -4.64
C LYS A 2 14.52 -19.56 -4.75
N LEU A 3 13.45 -20.16 -4.23
CA LEU A 3 12.10 -19.57 -4.30
C LEU A 3 11.96 -18.36 -3.35
N LEU A 4 12.49 -18.46 -2.13
CA LEU A 4 12.47 -17.37 -1.16
C LEU A 4 13.28 -16.15 -1.62
N THR A 5 14.41 -16.36 -2.30
CA THR A 5 15.22 -15.26 -2.83
C THR A 5 14.59 -14.61 -4.06
N TRP A 6 13.85 -15.37 -4.87
CA TRP A 6 13.04 -14.84 -5.97
C TRP A 6 11.84 -14.03 -5.47
N LEU A 7 11.13 -14.52 -4.44
CA LEU A 7 10.05 -13.80 -3.76
C LEU A 7 10.55 -12.52 -3.09
N LYS A 8 11.70 -12.57 -2.39
CA LYS A 8 12.32 -11.40 -1.76
C LYS A 8 12.74 -10.34 -2.79
N LYS A 9 13.01 -10.74 -4.03
CA LYS A 9 13.32 -9.84 -5.15
C LYS A 9 12.05 -9.18 -5.74
N GLN A 10 10.88 -9.79 -5.56
CA GLN A 10 9.59 -9.29 -6.05
C GLN A 10 8.79 -8.63 -4.92
N ASN A 11 9.38 -7.61 -4.30
CA ASN A 11 8.78 -6.81 -3.21
C ASN A 11 7.42 -6.19 -3.60
N GLU A 12 7.15 -6.09 -4.91
CA GLU A 12 5.94 -5.55 -5.54
C GLU A 12 4.66 -6.34 -5.19
N PHE A 13 4.76 -7.65 -4.93
CA PHE A 13 3.58 -8.50 -4.64
C PHE A 13 3.28 -8.64 -3.15
N ILE A 14 4.18 -8.19 -2.28
CA ILE A 14 3.95 -8.18 -0.82
C ILE A 14 2.64 -7.47 -0.45
N PRO A 15 2.32 -6.26 -0.97
CA PRO A 15 1.03 -5.63 -0.68
C PRO A 15 -0.17 -6.46 -1.15
N LEU A 16 -0.05 -7.21 -2.25
CA LEU A 16 -1.12 -8.10 -2.73
C LEU A 16 -1.35 -9.26 -1.77
N ILE A 17 -0.26 -9.92 -1.34
CA ILE A 17 -0.34 -11.04 -0.39
C ILE A 17 -0.92 -10.53 0.94
N ALA A 18 -0.47 -9.37 1.41
CA ALA A 18 -1.02 -8.73 2.61
C ALA A 18 -2.52 -8.45 2.46
N ALA A 19 -2.98 -7.95 1.30
CA ALA A 19 -4.38 -7.71 1.03
C ALA A 19 -5.22 -9.00 1.04
N ILE A 20 -4.71 -10.09 0.46
CA ILE A 20 -5.40 -11.40 0.46
C ILE A 20 -5.52 -11.96 1.88
N LEU A 21 -4.44 -11.89 2.67
CA LEU A 21 -4.46 -12.31 4.06
C LEU A 21 -5.45 -11.47 4.87
N LEU A 22 -5.40 -10.14 4.69
CA LEU A 22 -6.30 -9.22 5.38
C LEU A 22 -7.76 -9.49 4.99
N PHE A 23 -8.05 -9.79 3.72
CA PHE A 23 -9.39 -10.21 3.29
C PHE A 23 -9.84 -11.50 3.98
N LEU A 24 -8.99 -12.53 4.01
CA LEU A 24 -9.33 -13.85 4.57
C LEU A 24 -9.53 -13.80 6.09
N TYR A 25 -8.70 -13.02 6.80
CA TYR A 25 -8.77 -12.87 8.25
C TYR A 25 -9.68 -11.71 8.69
N SER A 26 -10.19 -10.88 7.77
CA SER A 26 -11.06 -9.75 8.13
C SER A 26 -12.29 -10.18 8.94
N PRO A 27 -13.02 -11.27 8.60
CA PRO A 27 -14.24 -11.61 9.33
C PRO A 27 -13.93 -12.07 10.77
N THR A 28 -12.85 -12.83 10.96
CA THR A 28 -12.42 -13.30 12.27
C THR A 28 -11.85 -12.19 13.14
N LEU A 29 -11.10 -11.25 12.54
CA LEU A 29 -10.60 -10.07 13.24
C LEU A 29 -11.74 -9.16 13.69
N LEU A 30 -12.73 -8.92 12.83
CA LEU A 30 -13.91 -8.13 13.18
C LEU A 30 -14.74 -8.78 14.29
N HIS A 31 -14.92 -10.10 14.24
CA HIS A 31 -15.66 -10.85 15.27
C HIS A 31 -14.98 -10.83 16.64
N LEU A 32 -13.64 -10.70 16.69
CA LEU A 32 -12.90 -10.59 17.95
C LEU A 32 -13.18 -9.26 18.67
N TYR A 33 -13.39 -8.18 17.91
CA TYR A 33 -13.71 -6.86 18.46
C TYR A 33 -15.18 -6.70 18.79
N ASP A 34 -16.06 -7.26 17.97
CA ASP A 34 -17.50 -7.26 18.23
C ASP A 34 -18.13 -8.59 17.76
N PRO A 35 -18.54 -9.46 18.71
CA PRO A 35 -19.17 -10.74 18.38
C PRO A 35 -20.56 -10.58 17.73
N THR A 36 -21.19 -9.41 17.85
CA THR A 36 -22.47 -9.09 17.20
C THR A 36 -22.30 -8.47 15.81
N ALA A 37 -21.10 -8.00 15.46
CA ALA A 37 -20.83 -7.39 14.16
C ALA A 37 -21.16 -8.33 13.00
N ALA A 38 -21.00 -9.65 13.17
CA ALA A 38 -21.34 -10.66 12.17
C ALA A 38 -22.84 -10.67 11.76
N ALA A 39 -23.74 -10.13 12.59
CA ALA A 39 -25.18 -10.23 12.39
C ALA A 39 -25.87 -8.94 11.93
N TYR A 40 -25.32 -7.75 12.22
CA TYR A 40 -26.08 -6.50 12.03
C TYR A 40 -25.36 -5.36 11.28
N ASP A 41 -24.01 -5.29 11.22
CA ASP A 41 -23.37 -4.16 10.54
C ASP A 41 -21.92 -4.43 10.10
N VAL A 42 -21.66 -5.62 9.53
CA VAL A 42 -20.36 -5.94 8.90
C VAL A 42 -20.03 -4.91 7.82
N GLY A 43 -21.04 -4.35 7.15
CA GLY A 43 -20.89 -3.41 6.05
C GLY A 43 -19.96 -2.25 6.38
N VAL A 44 -20.22 -1.51 7.46
CA VAL A 44 -19.49 -0.28 7.81
C VAL A 44 -18.04 -0.57 8.21
N LEU A 45 -17.79 -1.57 9.07
CA LEU A 45 -16.42 -1.91 9.48
C LEU A 45 -15.62 -2.58 8.36
N GLN A 46 -16.30 -3.26 7.44
CA GLN A 46 -15.68 -3.86 6.27
C GLN A 46 -15.30 -2.82 5.20
N LEU A 47 -15.92 -1.62 5.20
CA LEU A 47 -15.56 -0.54 4.26
C LEU A 47 -14.08 -0.14 4.39
N ASP A 48 -13.61 0.09 5.62
CA ASP A 48 -12.22 0.52 5.86
C ASP A 48 -11.23 -0.59 5.50
N ILE A 49 -11.55 -1.82 5.87
CA ILE A 49 -10.75 -3.01 5.52
C ILE A 49 -10.69 -3.18 4.00
N LEU A 50 -11.81 -3.03 3.31
CA LEU A 50 -11.88 -3.13 1.86
C LEU A 50 -11.14 -1.96 1.18
N ALA A 51 -11.16 -0.76 1.77
CA ALA A 51 -10.38 0.38 1.28
C ALA A 51 -8.87 0.10 1.34
N ILE A 52 -8.38 -0.52 2.43
CA ILE A 52 -6.98 -0.95 2.56
C ILE A 52 -6.65 -2.01 1.51
N ILE A 53 -7.53 -3.00 1.30
CA ILE A 53 -7.34 -4.04 0.27
C ILE A 53 -7.24 -3.41 -1.12
N ARG A 54 -8.17 -2.50 -1.46
CA ARG A 54 -8.17 -1.76 -2.73
C ARG A 54 -6.90 -0.93 -2.89
N PHE A 55 -6.48 -0.23 -1.85
CA PHE A 55 -5.26 0.55 -1.84
C PHE A 55 -4.03 -0.33 -2.16
N CYS A 56 -3.90 -1.46 -1.48
CA CYS A 56 -2.85 -2.44 -1.75
C CYS A 56 -2.90 -2.98 -3.19
N SER A 57 -4.08 -3.30 -3.72
CA SER A 57 -4.24 -3.73 -5.11
C SER A 57 -3.80 -2.64 -6.11
N PHE A 58 -4.20 -1.38 -5.89
CA PHE A 58 -3.79 -0.26 -6.73
C PHE A 58 -2.27 -0.05 -6.70
N MET A 59 -1.66 -0.16 -5.52
CA MET A 59 -0.21 -0.04 -5.38
C MET A 59 0.53 -1.07 -6.24
N VAL A 60 0.05 -2.31 -6.28
CA VAL A 60 0.61 -3.38 -7.13
C VAL A 60 0.49 -3.01 -8.61
N ILE A 61 -0.70 -2.56 -9.04
CA ILE A 61 -0.94 -2.16 -10.44
C ILE A 61 -0.04 -0.99 -10.84
N VAL A 62 0.12 0.01 -9.99
CA VAL A 62 1.01 1.16 -10.24
C VAL A 62 2.45 0.71 -10.39
N TRP A 63 2.94 -0.16 -9.51
CA TRP A 63 4.31 -0.68 -9.61
C TRP A 63 4.54 -1.54 -10.87
N MET A 64 3.56 -2.38 -11.23
CA MET A 64 3.61 -3.14 -12.49
C MET A 64 3.62 -2.20 -13.70
N THR A 65 2.78 -1.17 -13.68
CA THR A 65 2.70 -0.17 -14.76
C THR A 65 4.00 0.60 -14.90
N LEU A 66 4.63 0.98 -13.79
CA LEU A 66 5.92 1.66 -13.78
C LEU A 66 7.03 0.77 -14.36
N LYS A 67 7.01 -0.52 -14.02
CA LYS A 67 7.97 -1.52 -14.52
C LYS A 67 7.86 -1.73 -16.03
N VAL A 68 6.63 -1.72 -16.57
CA VAL A 68 6.38 -1.96 -18.00
C VAL A 68 6.63 -0.68 -18.81
N ASN A 69 6.07 0.45 -18.39
CA ASN A 69 6.08 1.67 -19.20
C ASN A 69 7.34 2.54 -18.98
N TRP A 70 7.95 2.51 -17.79
CA TRP A 70 8.98 3.49 -17.43
C TRP A 70 10.15 2.91 -16.62
N LEU A 71 10.85 1.96 -17.22
CA LEU A 71 12.03 1.31 -16.63
C LEU A 71 13.12 2.29 -16.13
N PRO A 72 13.44 3.41 -16.82
CA PRO A 72 14.43 4.37 -16.31
C PRO A 72 14.04 5.02 -14.97
N ILE A 73 12.76 5.33 -14.77
CA ILE A 73 12.27 5.93 -13.50
C ILE A 73 12.43 4.91 -12.37
N ARG A 74 12.10 3.65 -12.63
CA ARG A 74 12.31 2.58 -11.65
C ARG A 74 13.77 2.46 -11.24
N GLN A 75 14.69 2.44 -12.21
CA GLN A 75 16.13 2.34 -11.93
C GLN A 75 16.62 3.53 -11.11
N TYR A 76 16.13 4.74 -11.42
CA TYR A 76 16.42 5.93 -10.63
C TYR A 76 15.93 5.80 -9.18
N PHE A 77 14.70 5.34 -8.97
CA PHE A 77 14.13 5.12 -7.63
C PHE A 77 14.92 4.10 -6.81
N GLU A 78 15.36 3.01 -7.42
CA GLU A 78 16.08 1.94 -6.71
C GLU A 78 17.54 2.31 -6.41
N LEU A 79 18.23 3.01 -7.33
CA LEU A 79 19.68 3.22 -7.27
C LEU A 79 20.10 4.61 -6.77
N HIS A 80 19.34 5.64 -7.11
CA HIS A 80 19.78 7.04 -6.96
C HIS A 80 18.93 7.85 -5.99
N PHE A 81 17.62 7.58 -5.90
CA PHE A 81 16.69 8.36 -5.09
C PHE A 81 17.11 8.50 -3.62
N THR A 82 17.57 7.42 -2.99
CA THR A 82 17.98 7.47 -1.57
C THR A 82 19.18 8.39 -1.35
N ASN A 83 20.14 8.38 -2.27
CA ASN A 83 21.32 9.23 -2.19
C ASN A 83 20.97 10.69 -2.49
N ASP A 84 20.16 10.94 -3.52
CA ASP A 84 19.72 12.29 -3.87
C ASP A 84 18.84 12.91 -2.78
N PHE A 85 17.97 12.11 -2.16
CA PHE A 85 17.13 12.55 -1.04
C PHE A 85 17.96 12.87 0.22
N LYS A 86 19.10 12.20 0.43
CA LYS A 86 19.96 12.40 1.61
C LYS A 86 21.05 13.45 1.44
N HIS A 87 21.51 13.71 0.23
CA HIS A 87 22.65 14.58 -0.01
C HIS A 87 22.31 15.82 -0.85
N ASN A 88 21.42 15.70 -1.83
CA ASN A 88 21.18 16.76 -2.82
C ASN A 88 19.95 17.63 -2.51
N THR A 89 19.14 17.28 -1.51
CA THR A 89 17.95 18.06 -1.11
C THR A 89 18.15 18.80 0.21
N THR A 90 17.67 20.03 0.28
CA THR A 90 17.66 20.81 1.54
C THR A 90 16.71 20.18 2.57
N PRO A 91 16.93 20.38 3.88
CA PRO A 91 16.05 19.83 4.92
C PRO A 91 14.57 20.18 4.72
N TRP A 92 14.29 21.41 4.29
CA TRP A 92 12.94 21.89 4.00
C TRP A 92 12.29 21.20 2.80
N GLN A 93 13.06 20.92 1.74
CA GLN A 93 12.55 20.17 0.60
C GLN A 93 12.24 18.72 0.99
N ARG A 94 13.07 18.09 1.81
CA ARG A 94 12.81 16.72 2.31
C ARG A 94 11.52 16.67 3.10
N LEU A 95 11.30 17.65 3.99
CA LEU A 95 10.08 17.72 4.78
C LEU A 95 8.85 17.88 3.88
N LYS A 96 8.90 18.78 2.89
CA LYS A 96 7.81 18.97 1.92
C LYS A 96 7.52 17.71 1.12
N ILE A 97 8.56 17.03 0.60
CA ILE A 97 8.40 15.80 -0.18
C ILE A 97 7.77 14.70 0.68
N SER A 98 8.33 14.44 1.87
CA SER A 98 7.79 13.44 2.79
C SER A 98 6.34 13.74 3.15
N LEU A 99 6.04 14.97 3.56
CA LEU A 99 4.69 15.37 3.96
C LEU A 99 3.71 15.27 2.78
N SER A 100 4.13 15.65 1.56
CA SER A 100 3.31 15.51 0.36
C SER A 100 3.02 14.05 0.03
N VAL A 101 4.01 13.15 0.16
CA VAL A 101 3.82 11.72 -0.09
C VAL A 101 2.87 11.13 0.93
N TYR A 102 3.08 11.38 2.23
CA TYR A 102 2.17 10.90 3.28
C TYR A 102 0.75 11.47 3.14
N PHE A 103 0.64 12.75 2.79
CA PHE A 103 -0.66 13.36 2.53
C PHE A 103 -1.36 12.70 1.33
N ALA A 104 -0.66 12.48 0.22
CA ALA A 104 -1.24 11.80 -0.95
C ALA A 104 -1.68 10.37 -0.63
N LEU A 105 -0.92 9.64 0.18
CA LEU A 105 -1.26 8.29 0.65
C LEU A 105 -2.53 8.30 1.51
N LEU A 106 -2.59 9.17 2.52
CA LEU A 106 -3.76 9.32 3.38
C LEU A 106 -4.98 9.79 2.61
N PHE A 107 -4.80 10.74 1.69
CA PHE A 107 -5.86 11.25 0.83
C PHE A 107 -6.43 10.16 -0.07
N THR A 108 -5.57 9.33 -0.66
CA THR A 108 -6.00 8.17 -1.47
C THR A 108 -6.79 7.18 -0.63
N LEU A 109 -6.33 6.88 0.59
CA LEU A 109 -7.04 5.99 1.50
C LEU A 109 -8.43 6.55 1.88
N ALA A 110 -8.51 7.83 2.21
CA ALA A 110 -9.78 8.51 2.53
C ALA A 110 -10.75 8.54 1.34
N LEU A 111 -10.25 8.69 0.11
CA LEU A 111 -11.09 8.59 -1.10
C LEU A 111 -11.58 7.17 -1.33
N LEU A 112 -10.76 6.16 -1.05
CA LEU A 112 -11.12 4.75 -1.21
C LEU A 112 -12.10 4.26 -0.14
N SER A 113 -12.04 4.80 1.08
CA SER A 113 -12.99 4.50 2.16
C SER A 113 -14.35 5.18 1.94
N ARG A 114 -14.40 6.22 1.11
CA ARG A 114 -15.66 6.91 0.74
C ARG A 114 -16.53 6.14 -0.26
N VAL A 115 -16.46 4.81 -0.30
CA VAL A 115 -17.28 3.99 -1.18
C VAL A 115 -18.40 3.32 -0.40
N ILE A 116 -19.42 4.12 -0.10
CA ILE A 116 -20.88 3.91 -0.14
C ILE A 116 -21.50 5.13 0.54
#